data_AF-A0A6P5T804-F1
#
_entry.id   AF-A0A6P5T804-F1
#
_cell.length_a   1.000
_cell.length_b   1.000
_cell.length_c   1.000
_cell.angle_alpha   90.00
_cell.angle_beta   90.00
_cell.angle_gamma   90.00
#
_symmetry.space_group_name_H-M   'P 1'
#
loop_
_entity.id
_entity.type
_entity.pdbx_description
1 polymer ?
#
loop_
_entity_poly.entity_id
_entity_poly.type
_entity_poly.pdbx_seq_one_letter_code
_entity_poly.pdbx_strand_id
1 'polypeptide(L)'
;MEELARGLRRSKSNFLWVVRASEAAKVPEGFVEETLEKGLVVSWCPQMEVLVHEAVGCFVTHCGWNSTLEALSLGVPMLAMPQWTDQRTNAKFIMDVWKIGLTAPSDEKGLVREEVVEHCISEIMEGERGKEMKINALKWKELAKKAVDEGGSSDKNIDEFISKAGSVMAMC
;
A
#
# COMPACT_ATOMS: atom_id res chain seq x y z
N MET A 1 4.17 11.94 -11.56
CA MET A 1 3.57 12.92 -10.64
C MET A 1 2.35 13.53 -11.29
N GLU A 2 2.49 14.16 -12.46
CA GLU A 2 1.37 14.74 -13.23
C GLU A 2 0.15 13.80 -13.36
N GLU A 3 0.31 12.62 -13.97
CA GLU A 3 -0.78 11.67 -14.18
C GLU A 3 -1.40 11.16 -12.86
N LEU A 4 -0.58 10.97 -11.82
CA LEU A 4 -1.07 10.57 -10.49
C LEU A 4 -1.90 11.69 -9.86
N ALA A 5 -1.41 12.92 -9.89
CA ALA A 5 -2.13 14.08 -9.36
C ALA A 5 -3.47 14.27 -10.07
N ARG A 6 -3.48 14.22 -11.42
CA ARG A 6 -4.71 14.33 -12.19
C ARG A 6 -5.66 13.16 -11.92
N GLY A 7 -5.16 11.94 -11.80
CA GLY A 7 -5.94 10.76 -11.44
C GLY A 7 -6.58 10.87 -10.05
N LEU A 8 -5.83 11.33 -9.04
CA LEU A 8 -6.35 11.61 -7.70
C LEU A 8 -7.47 12.64 -7.74
N ARG A 9 -7.27 13.77 -8.44
CA ARG A 9 -8.30 14.80 -8.62
C ARG A 9 -9.55 14.24 -9.29
N ARG A 10 -9.39 13.46 -10.35
CA ARG A 10 -10.50 12.87 -11.12
C ARG A 10 -11.28 11.81 -10.33
N SER A 11 -10.61 11.06 -9.46
CA SER A 11 -11.24 10.04 -8.61
C SER A 11 -12.30 10.60 -7.66
N LYS A 12 -12.30 11.92 -7.39
CA LYS A 12 -13.16 12.62 -6.44
C LYS A 12 -13.14 12.06 -5.01
N SER A 13 -12.23 11.13 -4.71
CA SER A 13 -12.03 10.53 -3.40
C SER A 13 -11.24 11.48 -2.50
N ASN A 14 -11.46 11.37 -1.19
CA ASN A 14 -10.59 12.05 -0.22
C ASN A 14 -9.21 11.36 -0.23
N PHE A 15 -8.13 12.12 -0.12
CA PHE A 15 -6.79 11.55 -0.16
C PHE A 15 -5.81 12.26 0.78
N LEU A 16 -4.85 11.47 1.27
CA LEU A 16 -3.62 11.96 1.88
C LEU A 16 -2.47 11.54 0.97
N TRP A 17 -1.76 12.51 0.39
CA TRP A 17 -0.62 12.24 -0.48
C TRP A 17 0.68 12.71 0.18
N VAL A 18 1.55 11.75 0.48
CA VAL A 18 2.89 12.03 1.01
C VAL A 18 3.84 12.32 -0.16
N VAL A 19 4.31 13.56 -0.25
CA VAL A 19 5.29 14.01 -1.25
C VAL A 19 6.52 14.55 -0.53
N ARG A 20 7.65 13.85 -0.64
CA ARG A 20 8.92 14.28 -0.03
C ARG A 20 9.28 15.70 -0.48
N ALA A 21 9.90 16.48 0.40
CA ALA A 21 10.31 17.86 0.08
C ALA A 21 11.18 17.95 -1.19
N SER A 22 12.06 16.96 -1.42
CA SER A 22 12.89 16.85 -2.63
C SER A 22 12.10 16.65 -3.93
N GLU A 23 10.85 16.25 -3.82
CA GLU A 23 9.97 15.90 -4.93
C GLU A 23 8.81 16.90 -5.08
N ALA A 24 8.69 17.88 -4.18
CA ALA A 24 7.61 18.86 -4.16
C ALA A 24 7.50 19.65 -5.47
N ALA A 25 8.64 19.99 -6.08
CA ALA A 25 8.69 20.69 -7.37
C ALA A 25 8.12 19.89 -8.55
N LYS A 26 7.83 18.59 -8.38
CA LYS A 26 7.21 17.74 -9.41
C LYS A 26 5.68 17.65 -9.25
N VAL A 27 5.11 18.18 -8.18
CA VAL A 27 3.65 18.32 -8.03
C VAL A 27 3.17 19.38 -9.00
N PRO A 28 2.08 19.16 -9.75
CA PRO A 28 1.59 20.13 -10.73
C PRO A 28 1.22 21.45 -10.05
N GLU A 29 1.51 22.57 -10.72
CA GLU A 29 1.12 23.90 -10.25
C GLU A 29 -0.40 23.97 -10.07
N GLY A 30 -0.85 24.58 -8.97
CA GLY A 30 -2.27 24.71 -8.64
C GLY A 30 -2.93 23.45 -8.05
N PHE A 31 -2.26 22.30 -8.06
CA PHE A 31 -2.89 21.03 -7.60
C PHE A 31 -3.33 21.08 -6.14
N VAL A 32 -2.52 21.67 -5.26
CA VAL A 32 -2.83 21.73 -3.82
C VAL A 32 -4.03 22.64 -3.61
N GLU A 33 -4.05 23.81 -4.24
CA GLU A 33 -5.12 24.79 -4.17
C GLU A 33 -6.44 24.24 -4.72
N GLU A 34 -6.39 23.52 -5.84
CA GLU A 34 -7.54 22.88 -6.47
C GLU A 34 -8.14 21.73 -5.66
N THR A 35 -7.38 21.15 -4.73
CA THR A 35 -7.78 19.95 -3.98
C THR A 35 -7.96 20.17 -2.48
N LEU A 36 -7.87 21.41 -1.98
CA LEU A 36 -7.93 21.74 -0.54
C LEU A 36 -9.13 21.13 0.21
N GLU A 37 -10.28 20.95 -0.44
CA GLU A 37 -11.48 20.40 0.19
C GLU A 37 -11.45 18.88 0.37
N LYS A 38 -10.61 18.17 -0.40
CA LYS A 38 -10.60 16.69 -0.46
C LYS A 38 -9.23 16.06 -0.23
N GLY A 39 -8.18 16.83 -0.42
CA GLY A 39 -6.80 16.37 -0.48
C GLY A 39 -5.94 17.06 0.56
N LEU A 40 -5.07 16.29 1.19
CA LEU A 40 -3.99 16.80 2.01
C LEU A 40 -2.66 16.33 1.41
N VAL A 41 -1.75 17.26 1.12
CA VAL A 41 -0.38 16.96 0.63
C VAL A 41 0.62 17.32 1.72
N VAL A 42 1.40 16.34 2.18
CA VAL A 42 2.36 16.49 3.28
C VAL A 42 3.70 15.88 2.94
N SER A 43 4.78 16.34 3.58
CA SER A 43 6.12 15.77 3.36
C SER A 43 6.37 14.45 4.06
N TRP A 44 5.59 14.15 5.09
CA TRP A 44 5.69 12.95 5.91
C TRP A 44 4.37 12.71 6.65
N CYS A 45 4.05 11.44 6.96
CA CYS A 45 2.94 11.08 7.84
C CYS A 45 3.31 9.86 8.70
N PRO A 46 2.64 9.65 9.85
CA PRO A 46 2.74 8.41 10.61
C PRO A 46 1.97 7.29 9.87
N GLN A 47 2.57 6.74 8.81
CA GLN A 47 1.89 5.84 7.85
C GLN A 47 1.12 4.69 8.52
N MET A 48 1.72 4.04 9.52
CA MET A 48 1.05 2.98 10.29
C MET A 48 -0.24 3.46 10.96
N GLU A 49 -0.21 4.62 11.64
CA GLU A 49 -1.39 5.19 12.30
C GLU A 49 -2.46 5.60 11.28
N VAL A 50 -2.03 6.13 10.13
CA VAL A 50 -2.93 6.44 9.01
C VAL A 50 -3.59 5.17 8.48
N LEU A 51 -2.82 4.11 8.21
CA LEU A 51 -3.33 2.85 7.66
C LEU A 51 -4.26 2.09 8.64
N VAL A 52 -4.13 2.32 9.95
CA VAL A 52 -5.06 1.78 10.95
C VAL A 52 -6.43 2.47 10.88
N HIS A 53 -6.48 3.72 10.41
CA HIS A 53 -7.69 4.52 10.46
C HIS A 53 -8.79 4.00 9.52
N GLU A 54 -10.02 3.87 10.03
CA GLU A 54 -11.15 3.26 9.30
C GLU A 54 -11.54 4.00 8.01
N ALA A 55 -11.25 5.29 7.93
CA ALA A 55 -11.47 6.11 6.73
C ALA A 55 -10.57 5.72 5.54
N VAL A 56 -9.50 4.95 5.76
CA VAL A 56 -8.61 4.51 4.68
C VAL A 56 -9.20 3.30 3.96
N GLY A 57 -9.70 3.53 2.74
CA GLY A 57 -10.23 2.48 1.87
C GLY A 57 -9.23 1.91 0.86
N CYS A 58 -8.23 2.70 0.47
CA CYS A 58 -7.25 2.31 -0.56
C CYS A 58 -5.88 2.91 -0.25
N PHE A 59 -4.83 2.09 -0.36
CA PHE A 59 -3.44 2.53 -0.25
C PHE A 59 -2.72 2.45 -1.60
N VAL A 60 -2.40 3.62 -2.18
CA VAL A 60 -1.58 3.70 -3.39
C VAL A 60 -0.12 3.55 -3.01
N THR A 61 0.54 2.50 -3.51
CA THR A 61 1.89 2.13 -3.06
C THR A 61 2.80 1.71 -4.20
N HIS A 62 4.06 2.09 -4.08
CA HIS A 62 5.14 1.58 -4.92
C HIS A 62 5.52 0.12 -4.63
N CYS A 63 4.84 -0.55 -3.69
CA CYS A 63 5.03 -1.97 -3.35
C CYS A 63 6.37 -2.30 -2.69
N GLY A 64 6.98 -1.34 -1.97
CA GLY A 64 8.09 -1.65 -1.07
C GLY A 64 7.64 -2.60 0.05
N TRP A 65 8.46 -3.60 0.37
CA TRP A 65 8.07 -4.72 1.22
C TRP A 65 7.49 -4.33 2.57
N ASN A 66 8.11 -3.36 3.27
CA ASN A 66 7.61 -2.88 4.57
C ASN A 66 6.19 -2.31 4.46
N SER A 67 5.97 -1.36 3.54
CA SER A 67 4.65 -0.76 3.30
C SER A 67 3.62 -1.80 2.87
N THR A 68 4.02 -2.81 2.09
CA THR A 68 3.14 -3.92 1.70
C THR A 68 2.74 -4.74 2.92
N LEU A 69 3.68 -5.07 3.81
CA LEU A 69 3.37 -5.80 5.04
C LEU A 69 2.50 -5.01 6.02
N GLU A 70 2.74 -3.70 6.15
CA GLU A 70 1.90 -2.82 6.98
C GLU A 70 0.44 -2.85 6.49
N ALA A 71 0.21 -2.57 5.21
CA ALA A 71 -1.14 -2.55 4.64
C ALA A 71 -1.83 -3.93 4.68
N LEU A 72 -1.09 -5.00 4.39
CA LEU A 72 -1.59 -6.38 4.48
C LEU A 72 -2.01 -6.73 5.92
N SER A 73 -1.15 -6.43 6.89
CA SER A 73 -1.39 -6.72 8.31
C SER A 73 -2.51 -5.86 8.89
N LEU A 74 -2.78 -4.69 8.29
CA LEU A 74 -3.84 -3.79 8.72
C LEU A 74 -5.17 -3.99 7.98
N GLY A 75 -5.17 -4.80 6.91
CA GLY A 75 -6.38 -5.13 6.13
C GLY A 75 -6.82 -4.00 5.20
N VAL A 76 -5.84 -3.32 4.60
CA VAL A 76 -6.04 -2.19 3.68
C VAL A 76 -5.82 -2.64 2.24
N PRO A 77 -6.84 -2.54 1.36
CA PRO A 77 -6.68 -2.78 -0.07
C PRO A 77 -5.65 -1.85 -0.72
N MET A 78 -4.96 -2.32 -1.75
CA MET A 78 -3.85 -1.58 -2.37
C MET A 78 -4.03 -1.31 -3.86
N LEU A 79 -3.63 -0.11 -4.29
CA LEU A 79 -3.29 0.17 -5.68
C LEU A 79 -1.77 0.11 -5.84
N ALA A 80 -1.30 -0.97 -6.46
CA ALA A 80 0.10 -1.24 -6.74
C ALA A 80 0.59 -0.44 -7.97
N MET A 81 1.60 0.41 -7.75
CA MET A 81 2.31 1.18 -8.77
C MET A 81 3.83 0.95 -8.65
N PRO A 82 4.33 -0.27 -8.93
CA PRO A 82 5.72 -0.63 -8.68
C PRO A 82 6.68 0.19 -9.54
N GLN A 83 7.81 0.58 -8.96
CA GLN A 83 8.85 1.34 -9.64
C GLN A 83 10.00 0.41 -10.05
N TRP A 84 10.76 -0.14 -9.08
CA TRP A 84 12.00 -0.87 -9.34
C TRP A 84 12.17 -2.14 -8.47
N THR A 85 13.14 -3.00 -8.83
CA THR A 85 13.60 -4.15 -8.02
C THR A 85 12.50 -5.19 -7.74
N ASP A 86 12.26 -5.52 -6.48
CA ASP A 86 11.32 -6.53 -5.98
C ASP A 86 9.86 -6.05 -6.04
N GLN A 87 9.62 -4.75 -6.23
CA GLN A 87 8.30 -4.14 -6.19
C GLN A 87 7.34 -4.74 -7.23
N ARG A 88 7.84 -5.13 -8.40
CA ARG A 88 7.02 -5.80 -9.42
C ARG A 88 6.55 -7.18 -8.96
N THR A 89 7.41 -7.92 -8.27
CA THR A 89 7.06 -9.20 -7.65
C THR A 89 6.01 -8.99 -6.56
N ASN A 90 6.23 -8.01 -5.69
CA ASN A 90 5.28 -7.66 -4.62
C ASN A 90 3.91 -7.26 -5.20
N ALA A 91 3.87 -6.50 -6.30
CA ALA A 91 2.64 -6.15 -7.02
C ALA A 91 1.89 -7.39 -7.53
N LYS A 92 2.61 -8.41 -8.05
CA LYS A 92 1.99 -9.69 -8.43
C LYS A 92 1.42 -10.45 -7.22
N PHE A 93 2.09 -10.42 -6.07
CA PHE A 93 1.54 -11.00 -4.85
C PHE A 93 0.25 -10.28 -4.41
N ILE A 94 0.25 -8.94 -4.42
CA ILE A 94 -0.91 -8.11 -4.09
C ILE A 94 -2.12 -8.46 -4.98
N MET A 95 -1.91 -8.55 -6.29
CA MET A 95 -2.98 -8.73 -7.28
C MET A 95 -3.39 -10.20 -7.46
N ASP A 96 -2.44 -11.09 -7.70
CA ASP A 96 -2.71 -12.45 -8.19
C ASP A 96 -2.82 -13.48 -7.06
N VAL A 97 -2.03 -13.31 -5.99
CA VAL A 97 -1.90 -14.29 -4.91
C VAL A 97 -2.82 -13.96 -3.74
N TRP A 98 -2.61 -12.79 -3.14
CA TRP A 98 -3.39 -12.32 -1.99
C TRP A 98 -4.75 -11.77 -2.40
N LYS A 99 -4.85 -11.25 -3.64
CA LYS A 99 -6.07 -10.65 -4.21
C LYS A 99 -6.62 -9.54 -3.33
N ILE A 100 -5.72 -8.69 -2.85
CA ILE A 100 -6.02 -7.55 -1.95
C ILE A 100 -5.84 -6.20 -2.66
N GLY A 101 -5.66 -6.20 -3.97
CA GLY A 101 -5.42 -4.97 -4.71
C GLY A 101 -5.38 -5.13 -6.21
N LEU A 102 -5.12 -4.01 -6.89
CA LEU A 102 -4.92 -3.91 -8.33
C LEU A 102 -3.50 -3.46 -8.64
N THR A 103 -2.93 -3.93 -9.75
CA THR A 103 -1.74 -3.30 -10.34
C THR A 103 -2.19 -2.33 -11.41
N ALA A 104 -1.76 -1.07 -11.32
CA ALA A 104 -2.08 -0.06 -12.32
C ALA A 104 -1.32 -0.36 -13.63
N PRO A 105 -2.00 -0.70 -14.74
CA PRO A 105 -1.32 -0.93 -16.01
C PRO A 105 -0.67 0.36 -16.52
N SER A 106 0.58 0.22 -16.98
CA SER A 106 1.30 1.29 -17.67
C SER A 106 1.13 1.17 -19.19
N ASP A 107 1.23 2.28 -19.90
CA ASP A 107 1.32 2.29 -21.35
C ASP A 107 2.68 1.76 -21.87
N GLU A 108 2.87 1.78 -23.19
CA GLU A 108 4.11 1.34 -23.85
C GLU A 108 5.37 2.11 -23.41
N LYS A 109 5.19 3.31 -22.83
CA LYS A 109 6.28 4.14 -22.30
C LYS A 109 6.52 3.90 -20.81
N GLY A 110 5.82 2.95 -20.21
CA GLY A 110 5.87 2.67 -18.78
C GLY A 110 5.16 3.72 -17.92
N LEU A 111 4.28 4.55 -18.52
CA LEU A 111 3.54 5.57 -17.80
C LEU A 111 2.13 5.08 -17.44
N VAL A 112 1.77 5.16 -16.16
CA VAL A 112 0.39 4.95 -15.71
C VAL A 112 -0.39 6.24 -15.93
N ARG A 113 -1.48 6.16 -16.71
CA ARG A 113 -2.31 7.31 -17.09
C ARG A 113 -3.32 7.69 -16.02
N GLU A 114 -3.72 8.96 -16.01
CA GLU A 114 -4.69 9.50 -15.05
C GLU A 114 -6.01 8.72 -15.02
N GLU A 115 -6.50 8.25 -16.17
CA GLU A 115 -7.75 7.48 -16.27
C GLU A 115 -7.60 6.10 -15.64
N VAL A 116 -6.40 5.52 -15.72
CA VAL A 116 -6.10 4.24 -15.07
C VAL A 116 -6.07 4.43 -13.55
N VAL A 117 -5.43 5.49 -13.06
CA VAL A 117 -5.41 5.81 -11.63
C VAL A 117 -6.83 6.05 -11.11
N GLU A 118 -7.61 6.88 -11.79
CA GLU A 118 -9.02 7.16 -11.48
C GLU A 118 -9.82 5.84 -11.40
N HIS A 119 -9.78 5.04 -12.46
CA HIS A 119 -10.54 3.80 -12.56
C HIS A 119 -10.14 2.79 -11.47
N CYS A 120 -8.84 2.60 -11.23
CA CYS A 120 -8.39 1.67 -10.19
C CYS A 120 -8.78 2.12 -8.79
N ILE A 121 -8.71 3.43 -8.48
CA ILE A 121 -9.16 3.95 -7.18
C ILE A 121 -10.66 3.72 -7.03
N SER A 122 -11.47 4.10 -8.03
CA SER A 122 -12.92 3.89 -7.99
C SER A 122 -13.29 2.42 -7.85
N GLU A 123 -12.62 1.51 -8.57
CA GLU A 123 -12.90 0.07 -8.47
C GLU A 123 -12.55 -0.51 -7.09
N ILE A 124 -11.45 -0.06 -6.47
CA ILE A 124 -11.07 -0.50 -5.12
C ILE A 124 -12.04 0.05 -4.07
N MET A 125 -12.45 1.32 -4.21
CA MET A 125 -13.28 2.01 -3.21
C MET A 125 -14.76 1.64 -3.29
N GLU A 126 -15.30 1.48 -4.50
CA GLU A 126 -16.75 1.40 -4.74
C GLU A 126 -17.16 0.19 -5.60
N GLY A 127 -16.23 -0.41 -6.35
CA GLY A 127 -16.49 -1.51 -7.28
C GLY A 127 -16.69 -2.87 -6.61
N GLU A 128 -17.27 -3.83 -7.36
CA GLU A 128 -17.49 -5.19 -6.87
C GLU A 128 -16.17 -5.91 -6.57
N ARG A 129 -15.12 -5.70 -7.38
CA ARG A 129 -13.81 -6.28 -7.10
C ARG A 129 -13.18 -5.66 -5.85
N GLY A 130 -13.45 -4.38 -5.58
CA GLY A 130 -13.05 -3.70 -4.35
C GLY A 130 -13.63 -4.35 -3.09
N LYS A 131 -14.90 -4.75 -3.14
CA LYS A 131 -15.55 -5.50 -2.05
C LYS A 131 -14.86 -6.84 -1.80
N GLU A 132 -14.56 -7.58 -2.87
CA GLU A 132 -13.80 -8.84 -2.77
C GLU A 132 -12.39 -8.64 -2.20
N MET A 133 -11.68 -7.59 -2.65
CA MET A 133 -10.37 -7.23 -2.13
C MET A 133 -10.42 -6.90 -0.64
N LYS A 134 -11.45 -6.18 -0.18
CA LYS A 134 -11.62 -5.87 1.23
C LYS A 134 -11.83 -7.12 2.08
N ILE A 135 -12.65 -8.07 1.61
CA ILE A 135 -12.84 -9.37 2.27
C ILE A 135 -11.50 -10.12 2.37
N ASN A 136 -10.75 -10.17 1.27
CA ASN A 136 -9.43 -10.81 1.26
C ASN A 136 -8.44 -10.10 2.18
N ALA A 137 -8.42 -8.78 2.21
CA ALA A 137 -7.53 -7.99 3.05
C ALA A 137 -7.80 -8.25 4.54
N LEU A 138 -9.07 -8.34 4.95
CA LEU A 138 -9.44 -8.71 6.31
C LEU A 138 -9.03 -10.15 6.65
N LYS A 139 -9.18 -11.09 5.71
CA LYS A 139 -8.71 -12.47 5.89
C LYS A 139 -7.19 -12.52 6.11
N TRP A 140 -6.42 -11.80 5.30
CA TRP A 140 -4.96 -11.75 5.43
C TRP A 140 -4.49 -11.06 6.70
N LYS A 141 -5.18 -10.01 7.13
CA LYS A 141 -4.98 -9.38 8.45
C LYS A 141 -5.11 -10.39 9.58
N GLU A 142 -6.18 -11.19 9.59
CA GLU A 142 -6.38 -12.21 10.63
C GLU A 142 -5.32 -13.32 10.58
N LEU A 143 -4.88 -13.73 9.39
CA LEU A 143 -3.79 -14.70 9.24
C LEU A 143 -2.46 -14.13 9.72
N ALA A 144 -2.14 -12.88 9.37
CA ALA A 144 -0.92 -12.20 9.81
C ALA A 144 -0.88 -12.08 11.34
N LYS A 145 -2.00 -11.67 11.95
CA LYS A 145 -2.15 -11.61 13.40
C LYS A 145 -1.92 -12.98 14.06
N LYS A 146 -2.60 -14.03 13.57
CA LYS A 146 -2.42 -15.40 14.09
C LYS A 146 -1.00 -15.94 13.95
N ALA A 147 -0.26 -15.50 12.94
CA ALA A 147 1.12 -15.93 12.76
C ALA A 147 2.05 -15.36 13.85
N VAL A 148 1.78 -14.15 14.34
CA VAL A 148 2.62 -13.45 15.33
C VAL A 148 2.07 -13.50 16.76
N ASP A 149 0.81 -13.87 16.96
CA ASP A 149 0.23 -14.12 18.29
C ASP A 149 0.91 -15.32 18.97
N GLU A 150 0.77 -15.42 20.30
CA GLU A 150 1.36 -16.47 21.13
C GLU A 150 1.04 -17.88 20.58
N GLY A 151 2.10 -18.67 20.35
CA GLY A 151 2.01 -20.01 19.78
C GLY A 151 1.80 -20.03 18.25
N GLY A 152 1.79 -18.87 17.60
CA GLY A 152 1.76 -18.68 16.16
C GLY A 152 3.03 -19.18 15.46
N SER A 153 2.99 -19.27 14.14
CA SER A 153 4.12 -19.79 13.36
C SER A 153 5.34 -18.87 13.42
N SER A 154 5.15 -17.55 13.31
CA SER A 154 6.24 -16.58 13.37
C SER A 154 6.75 -16.39 14.79
N ASP A 155 5.88 -16.49 15.79
CA ASP A 155 6.24 -16.52 17.21
C ASP A 155 7.19 -17.69 17.52
N LYS A 156 6.83 -18.91 17.12
CA LYS A 156 7.70 -20.09 17.23
C LYS A 156 9.01 -19.95 16.46
N ASN A 157 8.97 -19.35 15.28
CA ASN A 157 10.17 -19.16 14.47
C ASN A 157 11.16 -18.18 15.11
N ILE A 158 10.66 -17.13 15.79
CA ILE A 158 11.56 -16.19 16.47
C ILE A 158 12.20 -16.83 17.70
N ASP A 159 11.46 -17.66 18.45
CA ASP A 159 12.00 -18.44 19.56
C ASP A 159 13.09 -19.42 19.09
N GLU A 160 12.83 -20.13 17.99
CA GLU A 160 13.81 -21.06 17.41
C GLU A 160 15.07 -20.32 16.95
N PHE A 161 14.91 -19.15 16.32
CA PHE A 161 16.01 -18.30 15.91
C PHE A 161 16.86 -17.84 17.11
N ILE A 162 16.23 -17.35 18.17
CA ILE A 162 16.91 -16.89 19.40
C ILE A 162 17.66 -18.06 20.06
N SER A 163 17.04 -19.22 20.16
CA SER A 163 17.67 -20.43 20.73
C SER A 163 18.93 -20.84 19.97
N LYS A 164 18.88 -20.81 18.63
CA LYS A 164 20.04 -21.09 17.76
C LYS A 164 21.12 -20.02 17.86
N ALA A 165 20.76 -18.74 17.92
CA ALA A 165 21.73 -17.66 18.06
C ALA A 165 22.43 -17.68 19.43
N GLY A 166 21.68 -17.97 20.50
CA GLY A 166 22.22 -18.08 21.86
C GLY A 166 23.16 -19.27 22.04
N SER A 167 22.88 -20.39 21.37
CA SER A 167 23.78 -21.56 21.40
C SER A 167 25.10 -21.31 20.65
N VAL A 168 25.13 -20.43 19.65
CA VAL A 168 26.38 -19.99 19.00
C VAL A 168 27.23 -19.12 19.96
N MET A 169 26.62 -18.23 20.75
CA MET A 169 27.37 -17.41 21.72
C MET A 169 27.96 -18.22 22.89
N ALA A 170 27.35 -19.36 23.24
CA ALA A 170 27.90 -20.26 24.26
C ALA A 170 29.04 -21.17 23.73
N MET A 171 29.28 -21.19 22.42
CA MET A 171 30.35 -21.94 21.76
C MET A 171 31.58 -21.07 21.39
N CYS A 172 31.53 -19.76 21.64
CA CYS A 172 32.66 -18.83 21.52
C CYS A 172 33.24 -18.51 22.90
#